data_AF-D7T7H3-F1
#
_entry.id   AF-D7T7H3-F1
#
_cell.length_a   1.000
_cell.length_b   1.000
_cell.length_c   1.000
_cell.angle_alpha   90.00
_cell.angle_beta   90.00
_cell.angle_gamma   90.00
#
_symmetry.space_group_name_H-M   'P 1'
#
loop_
_entity.id
_entity.type
_entity.pdbx_description
1 polymer ?
#
loop_
_entity_poly.entity_id
_entity_poly.type
_entity_poly.pdbx_seq_one_letter_code
_entity_poly.pdbx_strand_id
1 'polypeptide(L)'
;MDSSIIGIGDKSTQGSGNWPMDDVAIEKTKSAFLLRIGESLQNNWGMICIATEENVDVFFFMSGYAFRLRILHERGLSLLNRQNKSNQLKHISSVDKELFTRGQHSSMINGLQGCYPIYGSVIRLAKRWVASHLFSSCLVEVAVELLVAYLFLKPLPFYVPCSRISGFLRFLRLLSENDWNFSASVVLTNY
;
A
#
# COMPACT_ATOMS: atom_id res chain seq x y z
N MET A 1 -10.62 -2.50 -6.30
CA MET A 1 -9.61 -2.20 -7.32
C MET A 1 -8.26 -2.45 -6.69
N ASP A 2 -7.55 -3.48 -7.14
CA ASP A 2 -6.18 -3.71 -6.68
C ASP A 2 -5.26 -2.65 -7.30
N SER A 3 -4.55 -1.93 -6.44
CA SER A 3 -3.59 -0.89 -6.81
C SER A 3 -2.22 -1.51 -6.98
N SER A 4 -1.86 -1.84 -8.22
CA SER A 4 -0.51 -2.29 -8.56
C SER A 4 0.42 -1.09 -8.65
N ILE A 5 1.28 -0.90 -7.65
CA ILE A 5 2.29 0.16 -7.64
C ILE A 5 3.48 -0.31 -8.48
N ILE A 6 3.72 0.33 -9.62
CA ILE A 6 4.97 0.17 -10.36
C ILE A 6 5.98 1.10 -9.70
N GLY A 7 6.73 0.54 -8.74
CA GLY A 7 7.90 1.22 -8.18
C GLY A 7 8.99 1.25 -9.24
N ILE A 8 9.21 2.41 -9.88
CA ILE A 8 10.45 2.66 -10.60
C ILE A 8 11.51 2.97 -9.56
N GLY A 9 12.01 1.92 -8.90
CA GLY A 9 13.22 2.01 -8.09
C GLY A 9 14.41 2.34 -8.99
N ASP A 10 15.39 3.02 -8.43
CA ASP A 10 16.59 3.58 -9.09
C ASP A 10 17.54 2.53 -9.74
N LYS A 11 17.04 1.34 -10.14
CA LYS A 11 17.85 0.25 -10.69
C LYS A 11 17.33 -0.50 -11.93
N SER A 12 16.24 -0.11 -12.60
CA SER A 12 15.91 -0.77 -13.88
C SER A 12 15.17 0.03 -14.95
N THR A 13 15.32 1.36 -14.97
CA THR A 13 15.44 2.07 -16.26
C THR A 13 16.84 2.66 -16.29
N GLN A 14 17.72 2.04 -17.07
CA GLN A 14 19.10 2.45 -17.27
C GLN A 14 19.22 3.97 -17.43
N GLY A 15 19.85 4.62 -16.44
CA GLY A 15 20.61 5.86 -16.58
C GLY A 15 20.05 6.96 -17.48
N SER A 16 18.78 7.37 -17.38
CA SER A 16 18.38 8.68 -17.89
C SER A 16 18.43 9.70 -16.75
N GLY A 17 19.61 10.32 -16.58
CA GLY A 17 19.81 11.45 -15.67
C GLY A 17 19.04 12.73 -16.03
N ASN A 18 18.04 12.65 -16.92
CA ASN A 18 17.30 13.78 -17.47
C ASN A 18 15.89 13.91 -16.86
N TRP A 19 15.73 13.58 -15.58
CA TRP A 19 14.51 13.98 -14.88
C TRP A 19 14.52 15.49 -14.71
N PRO A 20 13.42 16.19 -15.07
CA PRO A 20 13.35 17.62 -14.89
C PRO A 20 13.45 17.98 -13.39
N MET A 21 14.02 19.15 -13.10
CA MET A 21 14.27 19.60 -11.73
C MET A 21 13.07 20.34 -11.11
N ASP A 22 12.07 20.67 -11.94
CA ASP A 22 10.86 21.36 -11.54
C ASP A 22 9.75 20.36 -11.21
N ASP A 23 9.02 20.61 -10.11
CA ASP A 23 8.02 19.69 -9.59
C ASP A 23 6.87 19.49 -10.58
N VAL A 24 6.42 20.57 -11.24
CA VAL A 24 5.38 20.50 -12.28
C VAL A 24 5.85 19.69 -13.48
N ALA A 25 7.11 19.89 -13.89
CA ALA A 25 7.69 19.13 -14.99
C ALA A 25 7.83 17.64 -14.65
N ILE A 26 8.17 17.28 -13.40
CA ILE A 26 8.20 15.87 -12.95
C ILE A 26 6.83 15.22 -13.09
N GLU A 27 5.76 15.87 -12.59
CA GLU A 27 4.40 15.32 -12.71
C GLU A 27 3.97 15.18 -14.18
N LYS A 28 4.27 16.18 -15.03
CA LYS A 28 3.99 16.07 -16.47
C LYS A 28 4.76 14.94 -17.14
N THR A 29 6.00 14.71 -16.74
CA THR A 29 6.79 13.57 -17.22
C THR A 29 6.17 12.25 -16.78
N LYS A 30 5.74 12.11 -15.51
CA LYS A 30 5.00 10.92 -15.03
C LYS A 30 3.75 10.66 -15.87
N SER A 31 2.92 11.67 -16.11
CA SER A 31 1.70 11.54 -16.92
C SER A 31 2.02 11.15 -18.36
N ALA A 32 3.06 11.74 -18.97
CA ALA A 32 3.49 11.38 -20.33
C ALA A 32 3.96 9.92 -20.43
N PHE A 33 4.71 9.42 -19.43
CA PHE A 33 5.09 8.00 -19.37
C PHE A 33 3.88 7.08 -19.24
N LEU A 34 2.95 7.41 -18.34
CA LEU A 34 1.73 6.64 -18.14
C LEU A 34 0.88 6.58 -19.42
N LEU A 35 0.74 7.70 -20.14
CA LEU A 35 0.05 7.74 -21.43
C LEU A 35 0.71 6.82 -22.46
N ARG A 36 2.05 6.84 -22.56
CA ARG A 36 2.78 5.94 -23.46
C ARG A 36 2.59 4.47 -23.12
N ILE A 37 2.55 4.13 -21.84
CA ILE A 37 2.24 2.76 -21.40
C ILE A 37 0.80 2.40 -21.80
N GLY A 38 -0.16 3.28 -21.53
CA GLY A 38 -1.57 3.08 -21.89
C GLY A 38 -1.77 2.87 -23.39
N GLU A 39 -1.18 3.72 -24.23
CA GLU A 39 -1.17 3.57 -25.69
C GLU A 39 -0.57 2.23 -26.12
N SER A 40 0.55 1.83 -25.52
CA SER A 40 1.20 0.56 -25.85
C SER A 40 0.33 -0.66 -25.49
N LEU A 41 -0.34 -0.63 -24.32
CA LEU A 41 -1.25 -1.69 -23.90
C LEU A 41 -2.50 -1.75 -24.78
N GLN A 42 -3.03 -0.60 -25.19
CA GLN A 42 -4.18 -0.54 -26.10
C GLN A 42 -3.82 -1.06 -27.50
N ASN A 43 -2.68 -0.62 -28.06
CA ASN A 43 -2.26 -1.00 -29.40
C ASN A 43 -1.84 -2.46 -29.52
N ASN A 44 -1.12 -2.99 -28.54
CA ASN A 44 -0.56 -4.33 -28.61
C ASN A 44 -1.50 -5.41 -28.08
N TRP A 45 -2.38 -5.07 -27.11
CA TRP A 45 -3.19 -6.06 -26.38
C TRP A 45 -4.69 -5.75 -26.40
N GLY A 46 -5.13 -4.68 -27.08
CA GLY A 46 -6.54 -4.31 -27.15
C GLY A 46 -7.17 -3.95 -25.80
N MET A 47 -6.36 -3.60 -24.80
CA MET A 47 -6.86 -3.22 -23.48
C MET A 47 -7.51 -1.84 -23.49
N ILE A 48 -8.57 -1.66 -22.70
CA ILE A 48 -9.17 -0.34 -22.51
C ILE A 48 -8.38 0.39 -21.44
N CYS A 49 -7.78 1.51 -21.81
CA CYS A 49 -7.01 2.37 -20.91
C CYS A 49 -7.70 3.73 -20.80
N ILE A 50 -7.98 4.17 -19.57
CA ILE A 50 -8.54 5.50 -19.27
C ILE A 50 -7.47 6.30 -18.54
N ALA A 51 -6.95 7.34 -19.19
CA ALA A 51 -5.95 8.22 -18.60
C ALA A 51 -6.60 9.43 -17.93
N THR A 52 -6.21 9.69 -16.70
CA THR A 52 -6.48 10.91 -15.92
C THR A 52 -5.16 11.64 -15.71
N GLU A 53 -5.20 12.92 -15.32
CA GLU A 53 -4.02 13.75 -15.07
C GLU A 53 -2.98 13.06 -14.16
N GLU A 54 -3.43 12.27 -13.18
CA GLU A 54 -2.57 11.65 -12.16
C GLU A 54 -2.40 10.12 -12.30
N ASN A 55 -3.19 9.44 -13.12
CA ASN A 55 -3.22 7.97 -13.15
C ASN A 55 -3.80 7.41 -14.44
N VAL A 56 -3.47 6.16 -14.75
CA VAL A 56 -4.06 5.41 -15.88
C VAL A 56 -4.74 4.17 -15.35
N ASP A 57 -6.04 4.07 -15.59
CA ASP A 57 -6.85 2.90 -15.26
C ASP A 57 -6.89 1.95 -16.46
N VAL A 58 -6.39 0.74 -16.28
CA VAL A 58 -6.29 -0.31 -17.30
C VAL A 58 -7.32 -1.40 -17.00
N PHE A 59 -8.21 -1.64 -17.95
CA PHE A 59 -9.27 -2.64 -17.87
C PHE A 59 -8.93 -3.84 -18.75
N PHE A 60 -8.76 -5.00 -18.11
CA PHE A 60 -8.53 -6.27 -18.77
C PHE A 60 -9.85 -7.01 -18.91
N PHE A 61 -10.59 -6.73 -19.98
CA PHE A 61 -11.92 -7.31 -20.22
C PHE A 61 -11.92 -8.83 -20.33
N MET A 62 -10.86 -9.42 -20.88
CA MET A 62 -10.74 -10.87 -21.06
C MET A 62 -10.66 -11.65 -19.73
N SER A 63 -10.31 -10.99 -18.63
CA SER A 63 -10.13 -11.61 -17.31
C SER A 63 -10.97 -10.94 -16.20
N GLY A 64 -11.68 -9.86 -16.53
CA GLY A 64 -12.52 -9.12 -15.58
C GLY A 64 -11.74 -8.32 -14.54
N TYR A 65 -10.44 -8.09 -14.73
CA TYR A 65 -9.61 -7.32 -13.81
C TYR A 65 -9.46 -5.86 -14.25
N ALA A 66 -9.31 -4.97 -13.27
CA ALA A 66 -9.02 -3.56 -13.48
C ALA A 66 -7.88 -3.13 -12.56
N PHE A 67 -6.88 -2.46 -13.13
CA PHE A 67 -5.68 -2.01 -12.43
C PHE A 67 -5.52 -0.50 -12.58
N ARG A 68 -5.12 0.17 -11.51
CA ARG A 68 -4.74 1.58 -11.55
C ARG A 68 -3.22 1.68 -11.53
N LEU A 69 -2.65 2.28 -12.57
CA LEU A 69 -1.22 2.54 -12.69
C LEU A 69 -0.90 3.95 -12.20
N ARG A 70 0.12 4.02 -11.33
CA ARG A 70 0.73 5.25 -10.82
C ARG A 70 2.24 5.09 -10.77
N ILE A 71 2.97 6.15 -11.11
CA ILE A 71 4.43 6.17 -11.08
C ILE A 71 4.89 6.87 -9.81
N LEU A 72 5.66 6.16 -8.99
CA LEU A 72 6.38 6.74 -7.87
C LEU A 72 7.80 7.12 -8.32
N HIS A 73 8.26 8.32 -7.98
CA HIS A 73 9.61 8.79 -8.28
C HIS A 73 10.42 9.01 -7.00
N GLU A 74 11.48 8.22 -6.81
CA GLU A 74 12.26 8.11 -5.56
C GLU A 74 12.99 9.41 -5.16
N ARG A 75 13.37 10.27 -6.11
CA ARG A 75 13.95 11.60 -5.78
C ARG A 75 12.95 12.59 -5.18
N GLY A 76 11.65 12.38 -5.36
CA GLY A 76 10.63 13.12 -4.60
C GLY A 76 10.67 12.78 -3.10
N LEU A 77 11.10 11.57 -2.76
CA LEU A 77 11.22 11.07 -1.38
C LEU A 77 12.58 11.41 -0.73
N SER A 78 13.69 11.50 -1.47
CA SER A 78 14.96 11.94 -0.86
C SER A 78 14.97 13.42 -0.46
N LEU A 79 14.08 14.24 -1.02
CA LEU A 79 13.74 15.58 -0.49
C LEU A 79 12.98 15.53 0.85
N LEU A 80 12.27 14.43 1.15
CA LEU A 80 11.54 14.21 2.41
C LEU A 80 12.47 14.16 3.61
N ASN A 81 13.57 13.40 3.53
CA ASN A 81 14.50 13.21 4.64
C ASN A 81 15.40 14.44 4.89
N ARG A 82 15.57 15.32 3.89
CA ARG A 82 16.40 16.54 3.99
C ARG A 82 15.63 17.79 4.40
N GLN A 83 14.29 17.76 4.37
CA GLN A 83 13.43 18.89 4.74
C GLN A 83 13.16 19.04 6.23
N ASN A 84 13.42 18.02 7.05
CA ASN A 84 13.36 18.16 8.51
C ASN A 84 14.41 19.18 9.07
N LYS A 85 15.22 19.81 8.22
CA LYS A 85 16.23 20.82 8.60
C LYS A 85 16.07 22.20 7.97
N SER A 86 15.13 22.44 7.05
CA SER A 86 14.95 23.79 6.48
C SER A 86 13.51 24.09 6.10
N ASN A 87 13.05 25.24 6.56
CA ASN A 87 11.67 25.73 6.55
C ASN A 87 11.17 26.16 5.15
N GLN A 88 11.54 25.44 4.09
CA GLN A 88 10.99 25.67 2.74
C GLN A 88 9.97 24.59 2.42
N LEU A 89 8.71 25.00 2.50
CA LEU A 89 7.53 24.26 2.05
C LEU A 89 7.65 23.96 0.55
N LYS A 90 8.40 22.92 0.16
CA LYS A 90 8.19 22.32 -1.16
C LYS A 90 6.96 21.46 -1.06
N HIS A 91 6.00 21.74 -1.93
CA HIS A 91 4.71 21.08 -2.01
C HIS A 91 4.91 19.64 -2.50
N ILE A 92 5.36 18.76 -1.61
CA ILE A 92 5.37 17.32 -1.87
C ILE A 92 3.91 16.91 -2.02
N SER A 93 3.54 16.41 -3.20
CA SER A 93 2.22 15.87 -3.44
C SER A 93 1.92 14.79 -2.40
N SER A 94 0.83 14.98 -1.64
CA SER A 94 0.34 14.02 -0.64
C SER A 94 0.24 12.59 -1.21
N VAL A 95 0.08 12.47 -2.53
CA VAL A 95 -0.07 11.23 -3.28
C VAL A 95 1.20 10.38 -3.29
N ASP A 96 2.38 10.98 -3.47
CA ASP A 96 3.64 10.22 -3.52
C ASP A 96 3.99 9.62 -2.15
N LYS A 97 3.68 10.33 -1.06
CA LYS A 97 3.83 9.81 0.30
C LYS A 97 2.89 8.62 0.53
N GLU A 98 1.62 8.76 0.15
CA GLU A 98 0.65 7.67 0.26
C GLU A 98 1.08 6.43 -0.54
N LEU A 99 1.53 6.62 -1.80
CA LEU A 99 2.04 5.54 -2.64
C LEU A 99 3.24 4.84 -2.02
N PHE A 100 4.20 5.59 -1.48
CA PHE A 100 5.35 5.01 -0.80
C PHE A 100 4.92 4.19 0.42
N THR A 101 4.10 4.74 1.31
CA THR A 101 3.59 4.04 2.49
C THR A 101 2.81 2.78 2.10
N ARG A 102 1.96 2.85 1.07
CA ARG A 102 1.21 1.69 0.56
C ARG A 102 2.12 0.64 -0.05
N GLY A 103 3.19 1.05 -0.75
CA GLY A 103 4.22 0.14 -1.27
C GLY A 103 4.94 -0.62 -0.16
N GLN A 104 5.39 0.10 0.87
CA GLN A 104 6.04 -0.50 2.04
C GLN A 104 5.10 -1.45 2.79
N HIS A 105 3.85 -1.04 3.00
CA HIS A 105 2.83 -1.88 3.63
C HIS A 105 2.57 -3.16 2.84
N SER A 106 2.37 -3.06 1.52
CA SER A 106 2.17 -4.24 0.65
C SER A 106 3.37 -5.19 0.70
N SER A 107 4.61 -4.66 0.68
CA SER A 107 5.83 -5.47 0.81
C SER A 107 5.89 -6.21 2.15
N MET A 108 5.57 -5.53 3.26
CA MET A 108 5.54 -6.12 4.60
C MET A 108 4.50 -7.23 4.72
N ILE A 109 3.29 -7.01 4.20
CA ILE A 109 2.21 -8.00 4.20
C ILE A 109 2.59 -9.23 3.37
N ASN A 110 3.21 -9.02 2.20
CA ASN A 110 3.72 -10.12 1.38
C ASN A 110 4.82 -10.91 2.10
N GLY A 111 5.73 -10.23 2.82
CA GLY A 111 6.73 -10.88 3.66
C GLY A 111 6.08 -11.74 4.76
N LEU A 112 5.10 -11.19 5.48
CA LEU A 112 4.34 -11.93 6.50
C LEU A 112 3.58 -13.12 5.94
N GLN A 113 2.97 -12.99 4.76
CA GLN A 113 2.27 -14.08 4.08
C GLN A 113 3.25 -15.21 3.67
N GLY A 114 4.49 -14.85 3.27
CA GLY A 114 5.55 -15.80 2.99
C GLY A 114 6.01 -16.57 4.23
N CYS A 115 6.08 -15.92 5.39
CA CYS A 115 6.40 -16.58 6.66
C CYS A 115 5.23 -17.39 7.24
N TYR A 116 4.00 -16.89 7.10
CA TYR A 116 2.79 -17.44 7.71
C TYR A 116 1.67 -17.58 6.67
N PRO A 117 1.53 -18.75 6.00
CA PRO A 117 0.53 -18.94 4.94
C PRO A 117 -0.93 -18.68 5.36
N ILE A 118 -1.23 -18.86 6.65
CA ILE A 118 -2.58 -18.72 7.22
C ILE A 118 -2.96 -17.25 7.44
N TYR A 119 -1.98 -16.34 7.51
CA TYR A 119 -2.13 -14.92 7.84
C TYR A 119 -3.20 -14.22 6.99
N GLY A 120 -3.07 -14.29 5.65
CA GLY A 120 -4.01 -13.67 4.73
C GLY A 120 -5.43 -14.20 4.86
N SER A 121 -5.59 -15.47 5.25
CA SER A 121 -6.92 -16.05 5.47
C SER A 121 -7.60 -15.52 6.72
N VAL A 122 -6.83 -15.22 7.78
CA VAL A 122 -7.31 -14.60 9.02
C VAL A 122 -7.69 -13.14 8.78
N ILE A 123 -6.84 -12.39 8.06
CA ILE A 123 -7.13 -11.00 7.67
C ILE A 123 -8.45 -10.89 6.92
N ARG A 124 -8.65 -11.72 5.90
CA ARG A 124 -9.88 -11.69 5.09
C ARG A 124 -11.13 -11.92 5.93
N LEU A 125 -11.04 -12.83 6.92
CA LEU A 125 -12.15 -13.10 7.82
C LEU A 125 -12.39 -11.93 8.80
N ALA A 126 -11.32 -11.36 9.38
CA ALA A 126 -11.39 -10.21 10.27
C ALA A 126 -11.99 -8.98 9.55
N LYS A 127 -11.49 -8.65 8.36
CA LYS A 127 -12.02 -7.54 7.54
C LYS A 127 -13.50 -7.73 7.21
N ARG A 128 -13.90 -8.96 6.81
CA ARG A 128 -15.30 -9.27 6.53
C ARG A 128 -16.18 -9.07 7.77
N TRP A 129 -15.70 -9.50 8.94
CA TRP A 129 -16.44 -9.29 10.19
C TRP A 129 -16.56 -7.79 10.54
N VAL A 130 -15.48 -7.02 10.43
CA VAL A 130 -15.49 -5.55 10.67
C VAL A 130 -16.48 -4.85 9.73
N ALA A 131 -16.48 -5.22 8.44
CA ALA A 131 -17.40 -4.69 7.45
C ALA A 131 -18.86 -5.07 7.75
N SER A 132 -19.12 -6.32 8.14
CA SER A 132 -20.46 -6.79 8.55
C SER A 132 -21.01 -6.05 9.77
N HIS A 133 -20.14 -5.52 10.65
CA HIS A 133 -20.54 -4.78 11.84
C HIS A 133 -20.50 -3.25 11.64
N LEU A 134 -20.37 -2.78 10.39
CA LEU A 134 -20.32 -1.35 10.03
C LEU A 134 -19.20 -0.56 10.72
N PHE A 135 -18.16 -1.24 11.20
CA PHE A 135 -17.00 -0.59 11.82
C PHE A 135 -15.99 -0.06 10.81
N SER A 136 -16.26 -0.15 9.50
CA SER A 136 -15.35 0.31 8.45
C SER A 136 -15.06 1.82 8.50
N SER A 137 -15.95 2.61 9.11
CA SER A 137 -15.73 4.05 9.34
C SER A 137 -14.79 4.35 10.52
N CYS A 138 -14.70 3.43 11.49
CA CYS A 138 -13.91 3.61 12.71
C CYS A 138 -12.57 2.87 12.64
N LEU A 139 -12.54 1.72 11.97
CA LEU A 139 -11.37 0.85 11.86
C LEU A 139 -10.96 0.72 10.40
N VAL A 140 -9.87 1.41 10.06
CA VAL A 140 -9.28 1.39 8.72
C VAL A 140 -8.76 -0.01 8.40
N GLU A 141 -8.84 -0.40 7.13
CA GLU A 141 -8.40 -1.71 6.64
C GLU A 141 -6.97 -2.08 7.07
N VAL A 142 -6.05 -1.11 6.95
CA VAL A 142 -4.64 -1.23 7.38
C VAL A 142 -4.52 -1.52 8.88
N ALA A 143 -5.38 -0.93 9.71
CA ALA A 143 -5.36 -1.19 11.15
C ALA A 143 -5.76 -2.62 11.47
N VAL A 144 -6.76 -3.18 10.76
CA VAL A 144 -7.12 -4.60 10.90
C VAL A 144 -5.95 -5.51 10.53
N GLU A 145 -5.24 -5.19 9.45
CA GLU A 145 -4.05 -5.95 9.02
C GLU A 145 -2.95 -5.91 10.07
N LEU A 146 -2.62 -4.74 10.61
CA LEU A 146 -1.61 -4.59 11.65
C LEU A 146 -1.98 -5.30 12.95
N LEU A 147 -3.26 -5.27 13.35
CA LEU A 147 -3.74 -6.00 14.52
C LEU A 147 -3.63 -7.51 14.33
N VAL A 148 -3.95 -8.02 13.14
CA VAL A 148 -3.73 -9.44 12.84
C VAL A 148 -2.22 -9.73 12.80
N ALA A 149 -1.39 -8.86 12.23
CA ALA A 149 0.07 -9.03 12.19
C ALA A 149 0.65 -9.15 13.60
N TYR A 150 0.15 -8.33 14.54
CA TYR A 150 0.53 -8.39 15.94
C TYR A 150 0.30 -9.77 16.55
N LEU A 151 -0.80 -10.46 16.23
CA LEU A 151 -1.08 -11.82 16.74
C LEU A 151 -0.06 -12.87 16.26
N PHE A 152 0.53 -12.66 15.08
CA PHE A 152 1.54 -13.58 14.52
C PHE A 152 2.95 -13.21 15.01
N LEU A 153 3.26 -11.92 15.13
CA LEU A 153 4.58 -11.42 15.56
C LEU A 153 4.78 -11.50 17.08
N LYS A 154 3.72 -11.31 17.86
CA LYS A 154 3.74 -11.39 19.33
C LYS A 154 2.66 -12.37 19.80
N PRO A 155 2.92 -13.68 19.70
CA PRO A 155 1.90 -14.68 20.00
C PRO A 155 1.60 -14.80 21.51
N LEU A 156 2.45 -14.29 22.40
CA LEU A 156 2.27 -14.39 23.86
C LEU A 156 0.95 -13.75 24.31
N PRO A 157 0.17 -14.40 25.21
CA PRO A 157 0.50 -15.58 26.02
C PRO A 157 0.26 -16.95 25.34
N PHE A 158 -0.04 -16.96 24.05
CA PHE A 158 -0.39 -18.15 23.29
C PHE A 158 0.68 -18.53 22.23
N TYR A 159 0.39 -19.56 21.42
CA TYR A 159 1.16 -19.97 20.23
C TYR A 159 0.66 -19.25 18.97
N VAL A 160 1.46 -19.21 17.90
CA VAL A 160 1.05 -18.64 16.61
C VAL A 160 -0.23 -19.33 16.09
N PRO A 161 -1.22 -18.59 15.54
CA PRO A 161 -2.46 -19.20 15.05
C PRO A 161 -2.23 -20.20 13.91
N CYS A 162 -2.51 -21.48 14.17
CA CYS A 162 -2.43 -22.55 13.15
C CYS A 162 -3.74 -22.78 12.37
N SER A 163 -4.78 -21.98 12.62
CA SER A 163 -6.07 -22.09 11.94
C SER A 163 -6.72 -20.72 11.78
N ARG A 164 -7.45 -20.55 10.68
CA ARG A 164 -8.21 -19.33 10.38
C ARG A 164 -9.15 -18.94 11.52
N ILE A 165 -9.87 -19.91 12.08
CA ILE A 165 -10.87 -19.68 13.13
C ILE A 165 -10.18 -19.27 14.43
N SER A 166 -9.09 -19.95 14.80
CA SER A 166 -8.29 -19.62 15.99
C SER A 166 -7.71 -18.20 15.90
N GLY A 167 -7.15 -17.83 14.74
CA GLY A 167 -6.64 -16.48 14.50
C GLY A 167 -7.74 -15.43 14.60
N PHE A 168 -8.93 -15.71 14.06
CA PHE A 168 -10.07 -14.79 14.13
C PHE A 168 -10.61 -14.62 15.56
N LEU A 169 -10.77 -15.71 16.33
CA LEU A 169 -11.21 -15.62 17.73
C LEU A 169 -10.22 -14.82 18.59
N ARG A 170 -8.92 -14.97 18.32
CA ARG A 170 -7.87 -14.19 18.99
C ARG A 170 -7.89 -12.72 18.60
N PHE A 171 -8.21 -12.41 17.35
CA PHE A 171 -8.46 -11.04 16.93
C PHE A 171 -9.64 -10.41 17.70
N LEU A 172 -10.76 -11.12 17.82
CA LEU A 172 -11.91 -10.63 18.61
C LEU A 172 -11.54 -10.46 20.09
N ARG A 173 -10.80 -11.41 20.65
CA ARG A 173 -10.30 -11.35 22.03
C ARG A 173 -9.39 -10.14 22.25
N LEU A 174 -8.47 -9.88 21.31
CA LEU A 174 -7.61 -8.69 21.34
C LEU A 174 -8.45 -7.40 21.30
N LEU A 175 -9.50 -7.37 20.47
CA LEU A 175 -10.40 -6.21 20.41
C LEU A 175 -11.13 -5.96 21.74
N SER A 176 -11.56 -7.01 22.42
CA SER A 176 -12.31 -6.92 23.68
C SER A 176 -11.45 -6.68 24.92
N GLU A 177 -10.25 -7.28 24.98
CA GLU A 177 -9.39 -7.24 26.16
C GLU A 177 -8.42 -6.04 26.17
N ASN A 178 -8.20 -5.40 25.02
CA ASN A 178 -7.23 -4.32 24.92
C ASN A 178 -7.80 -2.98 25.38
N ASP A 179 -7.18 -2.37 26.39
CA ASP A 179 -7.44 -1.00 26.79
C ASP A 179 -6.83 -0.01 25.78
N TRP A 180 -7.59 0.34 24.75
CA TRP A 180 -7.17 1.24 23.67
C TRP A 180 -6.70 2.63 24.14
N ASN A 181 -7.14 3.06 25.33
CA ASN A 181 -6.72 4.33 25.93
C ASN A 181 -5.29 4.31 26.48
N PHE A 182 -4.77 3.14 26.87
CA PHE A 182 -3.45 3.00 27.51
C PHE A 182 -2.43 2.26 26.62
N SER A 183 -2.90 1.39 25.72
CA SER A 183 -2.06 0.45 24.97
C SER A 183 -1.73 0.88 23.53
N ALA A 184 -2.01 2.13 23.15
CA ALA A 184 -1.77 2.64 21.80
C ALA A 184 -0.29 2.64 21.35
N SER A 185 0.65 2.32 22.25
CA SER A 185 2.09 2.55 22.05
C SER A 185 2.90 1.39 21.45
N VAL A 186 2.34 0.17 21.32
CA VAL A 186 3.15 -1.04 21.01
C VAL A 186 3.20 -1.41 19.53
N VAL A 187 2.32 -0.87 18.68
CA VAL A 187 2.30 -1.17 17.23
C VAL A 187 3.30 -0.31 16.44
N LEU A 188 3.81 0.79 17.02
CA LEU A 188 4.63 1.79 16.30
C LEU A 188 6.13 1.82 16.65
N THR A 189 6.65 0.99 17.56
CA THR A 189 7.99 1.23 18.15
C THR A 189 9.08 0.22 17.82
N ASN A 190 8.91 -0.66 16.82
CA ASN A 190 10.06 -1.43 16.30
C ASN A 190 9.96 -1.63 14.78
N TYR A 191 10.13 -0.53 14.05
CA TYR A 191 10.71 -0.49 12.72
C TYR A 191 11.81 0.57 12.70
#